data_AF-A0A957PL32-F1
#
_entry.id   AF-A0A957PL32-F1
#
_cell.length_a   1.000
_cell.length_b   1.000
_cell.length_c   1.000
_cell.angle_alpha   90.00
_cell.angle_beta   90.00
_cell.angle_gamma   90.00
#
_symmetry.space_group_name_H-M   'P 1'
#
loop_
_entity.id
_entity.type
_entity.pdbx_description
1 polymer ?
#
loop_
_entity_poly.entity_id
_entity_poly.type
_entity_poly.pdbx_seq_one_letter_code
_entity_poly.pdbx_strand_id
1 'polypeptide(L)'
;LDNDDDNDGLYTIAEDATPHHDGNPLDALDSDRDGQPDFLDGDDDGDGALTINEDADPNRNFLPDDSQDSDGDGIPDYLDAADKGSMPTAPKAVTLVSFTVTQQGASLFVQWVTSEEIDTLGFFVDMSGSQTYDSPVRMTTVPIPGKGQQGGQYGVVAPLAAPGLTNGEHSFWLVEIEVNGKINVYGPAVVNGESKAPFTIHLPLVKK
;
A
#
# COMPACT_ATOMS: atom_id res chain seq x y z
N LEU A 1 -18.96 9.56 -3.55
CA LEU A 1 -17.92 10.42 -3.00
C LEU A 1 -17.76 9.94 -1.59
N ASP A 2 -16.59 9.35 -1.35
CA ASP A 2 -16.12 9.19 0.00
C ASP A 2 -15.82 10.59 0.56
N ASN A 3 -15.60 10.70 1.87
CA ASN A 3 -15.10 11.94 2.44
C ASN A 3 -13.56 12.01 2.40
N ASP A 4 -12.93 10.90 2.06
CA ASP A 4 -11.49 10.60 2.03
C ASP A 4 -11.31 9.65 0.83
N ASP A 5 -11.01 10.21 -0.35
CA ASP A 5 -11.16 9.51 -1.63
C ASP A 5 -9.95 8.59 -1.95
N ASP A 6 -8.76 8.82 -1.37
CA ASP A 6 -7.56 7.96 -1.43
C ASP A 6 -7.35 7.08 -0.17
N ASN A 7 -8.05 7.36 0.93
CA ASN A 7 -7.96 6.67 2.22
C ASN A 7 -6.62 6.85 2.93
N ASP A 8 -6.01 8.03 2.80
CA ASP A 8 -4.77 8.42 3.46
C ASP A 8 -4.99 8.99 4.89
N GLY A 9 -6.25 9.13 5.31
CA GLY A 9 -6.61 9.59 6.66
C GLY A 9 -6.86 11.09 6.78
N LEU A 10 -6.77 11.85 5.70
CA LEU A 10 -7.28 13.22 5.61
C LEU A 10 -8.64 13.22 4.90
N TYR A 11 -9.46 14.23 5.17
CA TYR A 11 -10.64 14.43 4.34
C TYR A 11 -10.25 15.11 3.04
N THR A 12 -10.87 14.72 1.94
CA THR A 12 -10.78 15.36 0.60
C THR A 12 -10.98 16.88 0.65
N ILE A 13 -11.78 17.39 1.59
CA ILE A 13 -11.97 18.83 1.76
C ILE A 13 -10.82 19.53 2.50
N ALA A 14 -10.07 18.78 3.31
CA ALA A 14 -8.91 19.25 4.05
C ALA A 14 -7.67 19.38 3.17
N GLU A 15 -7.64 18.65 2.05
CA GLU A 15 -6.56 18.63 1.06
C GLU A 15 -6.83 19.61 -0.11
N ASP A 16 -7.58 20.67 0.17
CA ASP A 16 -7.84 21.76 -0.77
C ASP A 16 -8.34 21.29 -2.17
N ALA A 17 -9.22 20.29 -2.23
CA ALA A 17 -9.78 19.77 -3.49
C ALA A 17 -10.54 20.80 -4.36
N THR A 18 -10.95 21.95 -3.78
CA THR A 18 -11.54 23.07 -4.53
C THR A 18 -11.11 24.43 -3.96
N PRO A 19 -9.89 24.93 -4.24
CA PRO A 19 -9.35 26.11 -3.53
C PRO A 19 -10.19 27.39 -3.73
N HIS A 20 -10.94 27.49 -4.85
CA HIS A 20 -11.85 28.61 -5.12
C HIS A 20 -13.32 28.33 -4.78
N HIS A 21 -13.63 27.16 -4.22
CA HIS A 21 -14.98 26.67 -3.93
C HIS A 21 -15.96 26.78 -5.12
N ASP A 22 -15.45 26.74 -6.34
CA ASP A 22 -16.24 26.84 -7.57
C ASP A 22 -16.60 25.46 -8.16
N GLY A 23 -16.13 24.38 -7.52
CA GLY A 23 -16.34 23.00 -7.94
C GLY A 23 -15.48 22.58 -9.12
N ASN A 24 -14.44 23.34 -9.46
CA ASN A 24 -13.45 22.97 -10.44
C ASN A 24 -12.31 22.18 -9.79
N PRO A 25 -12.01 20.95 -10.23
CA PRO A 25 -10.90 20.16 -9.71
C PRO A 25 -9.58 20.43 -10.46
N LEU A 26 -9.58 21.27 -11.50
CA LEU A 26 -8.37 21.55 -12.30
C LEU A 26 -7.34 22.43 -11.58
N ASP A 27 -7.75 23.05 -10.49
CA ASP A 27 -6.95 23.89 -9.62
C ASP A 27 -6.83 23.31 -8.21
N ALA A 28 -7.18 22.03 -8.02
CA ALA A 28 -6.91 21.32 -6.79
C ALA A 28 -5.41 21.33 -6.45
N LEU A 29 -5.11 21.18 -5.17
CA LEU A 29 -3.73 21.02 -4.70
C LEU A 29 -3.10 19.77 -5.33
N ASP A 30 -1.83 19.91 -5.70
CA ASP A 30 -0.97 18.92 -6.37
C ASP A 30 0.45 19.27 -5.91
N SER A 31 0.81 18.71 -4.76
CA SER A 31 1.96 19.12 -3.94
C SER A 31 3.29 18.66 -4.55
N ASP A 32 3.34 17.45 -5.10
CA ASP A 32 4.52 16.90 -5.79
C ASP A 32 4.59 17.23 -7.30
N ARG A 33 3.47 17.68 -7.90
CA ARG A 33 3.31 18.06 -9.31
C ARG A 33 3.44 16.91 -10.30
N ASP A 34 3.04 15.70 -9.90
CA ASP A 34 2.99 14.55 -10.80
C ASP A 34 1.75 14.53 -11.71
N GLY A 35 0.75 15.36 -11.38
CA GLY A 35 -0.52 15.51 -12.09
C GLY A 35 -1.70 14.76 -11.48
N GLN A 36 -1.52 14.11 -10.34
CA GLN A 36 -2.55 13.60 -9.45
C GLN A 36 -2.80 14.65 -8.34
N PRO A 37 -4.05 15.06 -8.09
CA PRO A 37 -4.32 15.94 -6.96
C PRO A 37 -4.16 15.20 -5.62
N ASP A 38 -3.72 15.91 -4.58
CA ASP A 38 -3.47 15.39 -3.22
C ASP A 38 -4.65 14.53 -2.72
N PHE A 39 -5.90 15.01 -2.83
CA PHE A 39 -7.11 14.24 -2.43
C PHE A 39 -7.41 12.94 -3.20
N LEU A 40 -6.56 12.58 -4.17
CA LEU A 40 -6.56 11.30 -4.87
C LEU A 40 -5.19 10.62 -4.81
N ASP A 41 -4.17 11.25 -4.24
CA ASP A 41 -2.82 10.77 -4.07
C ASP A 41 -2.63 10.25 -2.64
N GLY A 42 -1.78 9.25 -2.46
CA GLY A 42 -1.48 8.75 -1.11
C GLY A 42 -0.11 9.20 -0.59
N ASP A 43 0.69 9.83 -1.45
CA ASP A 43 2.08 10.28 -1.24
C ASP A 43 2.18 11.73 -1.75
N ASP A 44 1.52 12.66 -1.07
CA ASP A 44 1.23 14.02 -1.57
C ASP A 44 2.47 14.82 -1.99
N ASP A 45 3.62 14.55 -1.36
CA ASP A 45 4.87 15.23 -1.63
C ASP A 45 5.86 14.39 -2.47
N GLY A 46 5.49 13.16 -2.82
CA GLY A 46 6.24 12.26 -3.68
C GLY A 46 7.60 11.84 -3.09
N ASP A 47 7.73 11.87 -1.77
CA ASP A 47 8.97 11.54 -1.07
C ASP A 47 9.18 10.02 -0.94
N GLY A 48 8.10 9.23 -1.10
CA GLY A 48 8.04 7.78 -1.03
C GLY A 48 7.50 7.22 0.29
N ALA A 49 7.18 8.07 1.28
CA ALA A 49 6.29 7.76 2.39
C ALA A 49 4.82 7.84 1.92
N LEU A 50 3.86 7.62 2.81
CA LEU A 50 2.45 7.90 2.48
C LEU A 50 1.96 8.89 3.53
N THR A 51 1.09 9.80 3.13
CA THR A 51 0.50 10.84 4.00
C THR A 51 -0.03 10.24 5.31
N ILE A 52 -0.70 9.08 5.26
CA ILE A 52 -1.21 8.36 6.44
C ILE A 52 -0.15 7.96 7.48
N ASN A 53 1.11 7.82 7.06
CA ASN A 53 2.23 7.37 7.88
C ASN A 53 3.17 8.51 8.29
N GLU A 54 2.84 9.74 7.92
CA GLU A 54 3.62 10.95 8.20
C GLU A 54 2.98 11.78 9.30
N ASP A 55 2.11 11.15 10.08
CA ASP A 55 1.40 11.78 11.21
C ASP A 55 0.69 13.08 10.75
N ALA A 56 0.02 13.01 9.59
CA ALA A 56 -0.74 14.11 9.02
C ALA A 56 -1.95 14.51 9.89
N ASP A 57 -2.55 13.55 10.61
CA ASP A 57 -3.62 13.78 11.60
C ASP A 57 -3.40 12.94 12.89
N PRO A 58 -2.56 13.43 13.82
CA PRO A 58 -2.26 12.72 15.07
C PRO A 58 -3.49 12.50 15.97
N ASN A 59 -4.45 13.42 15.96
CA ASN A 59 -5.63 13.35 16.82
C ASN A 59 -6.82 12.55 16.22
N ARG A 60 -6.73 12.17 14.94
CA ARG A 60 -7.67 11.33 14.19
C ARG A 60 -9.03 11.99 13.99
N ASN A 61 -9.05 13.30 13.72
CA ASN A 61 -10.25 14.06 13.40
C ASN A 61 -10.48 14.28 11.88
N PHE A 62 -9.61 13.72 11.05
CA PHE A 62 -9.50 13.83 9.59
C PHE A 62 -9.17 15.24 9.08
N LEU A 63 -8.50 16.05 9.90
CA LEU A 63 -8.03 17.38 9.58
C LEU A 63 -6.52 17.46 9.89
N PRO A 64 -5.72 18.11 9.05
CA PRO A 64 -4.28 18.23 9.28
C PRO A 64 -3.93 19.39 10.23
N ASP A 65 -4.81 19.72 11.19
CA ASP A 65 -4.65 20.91 12.03
C ASP A 65 -3.56 20.78 13.09
N ASP A 66 -3.15 19.54 13.36
CA ASP A 66 -2.06 19.17 14.26
C ASP A 66 -1.03 18.24 13.60
N SER A 67 -0.90 18.32 12.28
CA SER A 67 0.08 17.55 11.50
C SER A 67 1.50 17.69 12.06
N GLN A 68 2.29 16.62 11.96
CA GLN A 68 3.68 16.63 12.37
C GLN A 68 4.54 17.52 11.46
N ASP A 69 5.53 18.17 12.06
CA ASP A 69 6.61 18.94 11.41
C ASP A 69 7.90 18.56 12.16
N SER A 70 8.63 17.61 11.60
CA SER A 70 9.74 16.90 12.24
C SER A 70 11.02 17.72 12.26
N ASP A 71 11.30 18.48 11.19
CA ASP A 71 12.49 19.31 11.08
C ASP A 71 12.29 20.77 11.59
N GLY A 72 11.03 21.18 11.79
CA GLY A 72 10.63 22.45 12.37
C GLY A 72 10.70 23.63 11.40
N ASP A 73 10.63 23.40 10.09
CA ASP A 73 10.68 24.44 9.07
C ASP A 73 9.31 25.09 8.78
N GLY A 74 8.23 24.49 9.28
CA GLY A 74 6.85 24.95 9.16
C GLY A 74 6.08 24.35 7.99
N ILE A 75 6.64 23.40 7.25
CA ILE A 75 5.95 22.54 6.30
C ILE A 75 5.63 21.22 7.03
N PRO A 76 4.39 20.71 6.98
CA PRO A 76 4.08 19.40 7.54
C PRO A 76 4.84 18.28 6.83
N ASP A 77 5.19 17.21 7.56
CA ASP A 77 5.93 16.06 7.04
C ASP A 77 5.30 15.52 5.74
N TYR A 78 3.97 15.33 5.71
CA TYR A 78 3.22 14.84 4.54
C TYR A 78 3.21 15.77 3.31
N LEU A 79 3.71 17.01 3.43
CA LEU A 79 3.85 17.98 2.35
C LEU A 79 5.31 18.42 2.13
N ASP A 80 6.27 17.77 2.78
CA ASP A 80 7.68 18.14 2.74
C ASP A 80 8.58 17.05 2.16
N ALA A 81 8.70 17.05 0.84
CA ALA A 81 9.57 16.12 0.13
C ALA A 81 11.06 16.18 0.54
N ALA A 82 11.49 17.27 1.20
CA ALA A 82 12.84 17.43 1.71
C ALA A 82 13.02 16.81 3.11
N ASP A 83 11.95 16.74 3.91
CA ASP A 83 11.92 16.01 5.16
C ASP A 83 11.52 14.55 4.90
N LYS A 84 12.50 13.67 4.89
CA LYS A 84 12.32 12.22 4.69
C LYS A 84 11.57 11.53 5.84
N GLY A 85 10.94 12.29 6.72
CA GLY A 85 10.54 11.90 8.06
C GLY A 85 11.68 11.21 8.80
N SER A 86 11.37 10.68 9.98
CA SER A 86 12.29 9.77 10.67
C SER A 86 12.34 8.40 9.96
N MET A 87 13.01 8.31 8.81
CA MET A 87 13.29 7.06 8.10
C MET A 87 13.72 5.93 9.06
N PRO A 88 12.93 4.85 9.23
CA PRO A 88 13.38 3.66 9.92
C PRO A 88 14.58 3.08 9.17
N THR A 89 15.72 3.01 9.86
CA THR A 89 16.97 2.55 9.26
C THR A 89 16.92 1.06 8.89
N ALA A 90 16.99 0.77 7.59
CA ALA A 90 17.30 -0.51 6.93
C ALA A 90 16.31 -1.69 7.15
N PRO A 91 15.90 -2.39 6.06
CA PRO A 91 14.69 -3.21 6.07
C PRO A 91 14.81 -4.53 6.83
N LYS A 92 13.73 -4.90 7.53
CA LYS A 92 13.47 -6.29 7.95
C LYS A 92 12.16 -6.80 7.32
N ALA A 93 12.26 -7.92 6.62
CA ALA A 93 11.25 -8.46 5.71
C ALA A 93 9.93 -8.93 6.36
N VAL A 94 8.85 -8.96 5.59
CA VAL A 94 7.65 -9.76 5.90
C VAL A 94 7.98 -11.25 5.99
N THR A 95 7.52 -11.88 7.07
CA THR A 95 7.44 -13.34 7.15
C THR A 95 6.07 -13.80 6.70
N LEU A 96 5.96 -14.19 5.43
CA LEU A 96 4.74 -14.74 4.85
C LEU A 96 4.51 -16.19 5.32
N VAL A 97 3.40 -16.42 6.03
CA VAL A 97 2.98 -17.74 6.54
C VAL A 97 2.24 -18.53 5.47
N SER A 98 1.32 -17.88 4.76
CA SER A 98 0.54 -18.51 3.69
C SER A 98 0.07 -17.48 2.69
N PHE A 99 -0.04 -17.87 1.41
CA PHE A 99 -0.71 -17.11 0.38
C PHE A 99 -1.46 -18.06 -0.56
N THR A 100 -2.79 -17.93 -0.56
CA THR A 100 -3.73 -18.86 -1.20
C THR A 100 -4.74 -18.13 -2.05
N VAL A 101 -5.17 -18.80 -3.12
CA VAL A 101 -6.23 -18.31 -4.01
C VAL A 101 -7.26 -19.41 -4.14
N THR A 102 -8.50 -19.15 -3.74
CA THR A 102 -9.60 -20.12 -3.82
C THR A 102 -10.72 -19.60 -4.71
N GLN A 103 -11.25 -20.48 -5.55
CA GLN A 103 -12.39 -20.13 -6.40
C GLN A 103 -13.69 -20.58 -5.73
N GLN A 104 -14.64 -19.66 -5.57
CA GLN A 104 -16.00 -19.99 -5.17
C GLN A 104 -16.99 -19.36 -6.14
N GLY A 105 -17.63 -20.19 -6.96
CA GLY A 105 -18.54 -19.73 -8.02
C GLY A 105 -17.82 -18.83 -9.02
N ALA A 106 -18.27 -17.58 -9.13
CA ALA A 106 -17.74 -16.56 -10.03
C ALA A 106 -16.76 -15.58 -9.35
N SER A 107 -16.26 -15.91 -8.15
CA SER A 107 -15.32 -15.06 -7.40
C SER A 107 -14.04 -15.81 -7.07
N LEU A 108 -12.91 -15.09 -7.10
CA LEU A 108 -11.63 -15.55 -6.58
C LEU A 108 -11.37 -14.87 -5.24
N PHE A 109 -11.08 -15.66 -4.22
CA PHE A 109 -10.70 -15.19 -2.91
C PHE A 109 -9.20 -15.35 -2.76
N VAL A 110 -8.49 -14.24 -2.68
CA VAL A 110 -7.06 -14.19 -2.44
C VAL A 110 -6.86 -13.92 -0.96
N GLN A 111 -6.12 -14.77 -0.26
CA GLN A 111 -5.91 -14.67 1.19
C GLN A 111 -4.44 -14.88 1.52
N TRP A 112 -3.92 -14.10 2.47
CA TRP A 112 -2.59 -14.34 3.02
C TRP A 112 -2.54 -14.11 4.51
N VAL A 113 -1.52 -14.71 5.11
CA VAL A 113 -1.19 -14.55 6.52
C VAL A 113 0.29 -14.22 6.60
N THR A 114 0.63 -13.20 7.36
CA THR A 114 1.98 -12.84 7.77
C THR A 114 2.14 -13.13 9.26
N SER A 115 3.34 -13.49 9.71
CA SER A 115 3.65 -13.62 11.15
C SER A 115 4.49 -12.46 11.68
N GLU A 116 4.99 -11.61 10.79
CA GLU A 116 5.77 -10.43 11.08
C GLU A 116 5.70 -9.51 9.86
N GLU A 117 5.47 -8.23 10.10
CA GLU A 117 5.49 -7.14 9.14
C GLU A 117 6.34 -6.04 9.77
N ILE A 118 7.58 -5.93 9.32
CA ILE A 118 8.46 -4.86 9.74
C ILE A 118 8.67 -4.00 8.50
N ASP A 119 8.57 -2.69 8.66
CA ASP A 119 8.73 -1.72 7.58
C ASP A 119 7.79 -1.97 6.40
N THR A 120 6.66 -2.67 6.59
CA THR A 120 5.67 -2.96 5.55
C THR A 120 4.63 -1.86 5.47
N LEU A 121 4.58 -1.16 4.34
CA LEU A 121 3.53 -0.20 4.01
C LEU A 121 2.20 -0.91 3.76
N GLY A 122 2.25 -1.93 2.93
CA GLY A 122 1.06 -2.70 2.59
C GLY A 122 1.30 -3.67 1.45
N PHE A 123 0.20 -4.22 0.97
CA PHE A 123 0.22 -5.29 -0.02
C PHE A 123 -0.69 -4.98 -1.20
N PHE A 124 -0.15 -5.19 -2.39
CA PHE A 124 -0.95 -5.34 -3.61
C PHE A 124 -1.05 -6.82 -4.00
N VAL A 125 -2.10 -7.12 -4.75
CA VAL A 125 -2.24 -8.43 -5.41
C VAL A 125 -2.10 -8.24 -6.91
N ASP A 126 -1.12 -8.94 -7.47
CA ASP A 126 -0.87 -8.97 -8.92
C ASP A 126 -1.16 -10.36 -9.47
N MET A 127 -1.46 -10.43 -10.76
CA MET A 127 -1.76 -11.66 -11.49
C MET A 127 -0.95 -11.73 -12.79
N SER A 128 -0.46 -12.92 -13.15
CA SER A 128 0.04 -13.23 -14.49
C SER A 128 -0.71 -14.42 -15.09
N GLY A 129 -0.79 -14.44 -16.43
CA GLY A 129 -1.29 -15.56 -17.21
C GLY A 129 -0.29 -16.72 -17.36
N SER A 130 0.82 -16.69 -16.60
CA SER A 130 1.82 -17.75 -16.53
C SER A 130 2.21 -18.05 -15.07
N GLN A 131 3.11 -19.01 -14.83
CA GLN A 131 3.69 -19.27 -13.50
C GLN A 131 4.88 -18.36 -13.15
N THR A 132 5.21 -17.41 -14.03
CA THR A 132 6.25 -16.40 -13.80
C THR A 132 5.65 -15.02 -13.59
N TYR A 133 6.39 -14.13 -12.92
CA TYR A 133 5.98 -12.74 -12.72
C TYR A 133 6.27 -11.91 -13.97
N ASP A 134 5.63 -12.27 -15.08
CA ASP A 134 5.76 -11.62 -16.38
C ASP A 134 4.46 -10.91 -16.77
N SER A 135 4.59 -9.67 -17.25
CA SER A 135 3.44 -8.83 -17.64
C SER A 135 2.30 -8.82 -16.59
N PRO A 136 2.60 -8.51 -15.31
CA PRO A 136 1.60 -8.61 -14.25
C PRO A 136 0.48 -7.60 -14.46
N VAL A 137 -0.73 -8.00 -14.08
CA VAL A 137 -1.92 -7.16 -13.98
C VAL A 137 -2.24 -6.96 -12.51
N ARG A 138 -2.24 -5.70 -12.07
CA ARG A 138 -2.64 -5.29 -10.72
C ARG A 138 -4.13 -5.53 -10.49
N MET A 139 -4.47 -6.24 -9.42
CA MET A 139 -5.85 -6.65 -9.08
C MET A 139 -6.48 -5.77 -8.01
N THR A 140 -5.67 -5.09 -7.19
CA THR A 140 -6.09 -4.18 -6.13
C THR A 140 -5.67 -2.76 -6.50
N THR A 141 -6.61 -1.81 -6.48
CA THR A 141 -6.35 -0.42 -6.91
C THR A 141 -5.61 0.40 -5.86
N VAL A 142 -5.76 0.04 -4.58
CA VAL A 142 -5.08 0.65 -3.43
C VAL A 142 -4.30 -0.42 -2.65
N PRO A 143 -3.19 -0.07 -1.98
CA PRO A 143 -2.44 -1.01 -1.16
C PRO A 143 -3.28 -1.40 0.05
N ILE A 144 -3.15 -2.66 0.48
CA ILE A 144 -3.84 -3.16 1.66
C ILE A 144 -2.92 -2.94 2.84
N PRO A 145 -3.26 -2.04 3.78
CA PRO A 145 -2.32 -1.63 4.82
C PRO A 145 -1.85 -2.81 5.66
N GLY A 146 -0.57 -2.81 6.00
CA GLY A 146 -0.02 -3.72 7.00
C GLY A 146 -0.74 -3.55 8.34
N LYS A 147 -0.80 -4.62 9.13
CA LYS A 147 -1.30 -4.66 10.51
C LYS A 147 -0.16 -4.55 11.53
N GLY A 148 1.08 -4.47 11.06
CA GLY A 148 2.26 -4.16 11.85
C GLY A 148 2.96 -5.40 12.40
N GLN A 149 3.87 -5.21 13.36
CA GLN A 149 4.91 -6.19 13.74
C GLN A 149 4.41 -7.58 14.17
N GLN A 150 3.14 -7.75 14.52
CA GLN A 150 2.55 -9.06 14.84
C GLN A 150 2.09 -9.84 13.60
N GLY A 151 2.22 -9.25 12.42
CA GLY A 151 1.61 -9.73 11.19
C GLY A 151 0.09 -9.65 11.23
N GLY A 152 -0.54 -10.28 10.26
CA GLY A 152 -1.96 -10.17 10.02
C GLY A 152 -2.50 -11.24 9.10
N GLN A 153 -3.81 -11.43 9.17
CA GLN A 153 -4.56 -12.15 8.15
C GLN A 153 -5.31 -11.15 7.27
N TYR A 154 -5.25 -11.38 5.97
CA TYR A 154 -5.80 -10.50 4.95
C TYR A 154 -6.60 -11.30 3.93
N GLY A 155 -7.43 -10.60 3.18
CA GLY A 155 -8.00 -11.17 1.98
C GLY A 155 -8.77 -10.17 1.14
N VAL A 156 -8.78 -10.42 -0.17
CA VAL A 156 -9.52 -9.66 -1.16
C VAL A 156 -10.29 -10.56 -2.10
N VAL A 157 -11.37 -10.02 -2.64
CA VAL A 157 -12.11 -10.64 -3.73
C VAL A 157 -11.56 -10.08 -5.03
N ALA A 158 -10.84 -10.91 -5.78
CA ALA A 158 -10.41 -10.56 -7.12
C ALA A 158 -11.57 -10.81 -8.11
N PRO A 159 -11.99 -9.80 -8.90
CA PRO A 159 -13.07 -9.98 -9.85
C PRO A 159 -12.63 -10.94 -10.97
N LEU A 160 -13.41 -11.99 -11.20
CA LEU A 160 -13.14 -13.02 -12.21
C LEU A 160 -13.26 -12.50 -13.66
N ALA A 161 -13.71 -11.24 -13.81
CA ALA A 161 -13.88 -10.53 -15.08
C ALA A 161 -12.73 -9.55 -15.40
N ALA A 162 -11.63 -9.56 -14.63
CA ALA A 162 -10.45 -8.79 -15.00
C ALA A 162 -10.02 -9.17 -16.44
N PRO A 163 -9.77 -8.20 -17.34
CA PRO A 163 -9.32 -8.47 -18.69
C PRO A 163 -8.09 -9.38 -18.65
N GLY A 164 -8.19 -10.59 -19.25
CA GLY A 164 -7.09 -11.58 -19.25
C GLY A 164 -7.39 -12.87 -18.51
N LEU A 165 -8.45 -12.93 -17.68
CA LEU A 165 -8.94 -14.17 -17.04
C LEU A 165 -9.66 -15.09 -18.06
N THR A 166 -8.94 -15.56 -19.06
CA THR A 166 -9.40 -16.64 -19.96
C THR A 166 -9.31 -17.99 -19.23
N ASN A 167 -9.97 -19.05 -19.70
CA ASN A 167 -9.75 -20.41 -19.18
C ASN A 167 -8.28 -20.82 -19.44
N GLY A 168 -7.39 -20.54 -18.49
CA GLY A 168 -5.94 -20.74 -18.54
C GLY A 168 -5.33 -20.77 -17.14
N GLU A 169 -4.04 -21.12 -17.05
CA GLU A 169 -3.32 -21.11 -15.77
C GLU A 169 -3.08 -19.65 -15.32
N HIS A 170 -3.79 -19.23 -14.28
CA HIS A 170 -3.55 -17.94 -13.63
C HIS A 170 -2.74 -18.14 -12.35
N SER A 171 -1.69 -17.35 -12.21
CA SER A 171 -0.92 -17.28 -10.98
C SER A 171 -1.02 -15.89 -10.38
N PHE A 172 -0.87 -15.83 -9.06
CA PHE A 172 -1.00 -14.63 -8.27
C PHE A 172 0.28 -14.38 -7.50
N TRP A 173 0.57 -13.11 -7.27
CA TRP A 173 1.68 -12.64 -6.48
C TRP A 173 1.19 -11.61 -5.46
N LEU A 174 1.75 -11.71 -4.26
CA LEU A 174 1.63 -10.70 -3.24
C LEU A 174 2.80 -9.75 -3.40
N VAL A 175 2.51 -8.47 -3.63
CA VAL A 175 3.52 -7.43 -3.79
C VAL A 175 3.51 -6.61 -2.51
N GLU A 176 4.50 -6.82 -1.66
CA GLU A 176 4.75 -5.98 -0.50
C GLU A 176 5.45 -4.71 -0.95
N ILE A 177 4.96 -3.58 -0.47
CA ILE A 177 5.68 -2.32 -0.50
C ILE A 177 6.14 -2.04 0.93
N GLU A 178 7.41 -1.73 1.09
CA GLU A 178 7.97 -1.26 2.35
C GLU A 178 7.80 0.26 2.49
N VAL A 179 7.81 0.77 3.71
CA VAL A 179 7.73 2.22 4.02
C VAL A 179 8.87 3.06 3.40
N ASN A 180 9.89 2.41 2.84
CA ASN A 180 11.03 3.05 2.16
C ASN A 180 10.92 2.92 0.62
N GLY A 181 9.76 2.53 0.10
CA GLY A 181 9.49 2.28 -1.32
C GLY A 181 10.05 0.96 -1.88
N LYS A 182 10.75 0.14 -1.07
CA LYS A 182 11.27 -1.16 -1.54
C LYS A 182 10.11 -2.13 -1.76
N ILE A 183 10.19 -2.83 -2.90
CA ILE A 183 9.18 -3.81 -3.30
C ILE A 183 9.73 -5.22 -3.08
N ASN A 184 8.97 -6.06 -2.35
CA ASN A 184 9.19 -7.51 -2.30
C ASN A 184 8.00 -8.24 -2.95
N VAL A 185 8.26 -9.29 -3.72
CA VAL A 185 7.23 -10.02 -4.46
C VAL A 185 7.22 -11.49 -4.05
N TYR A 186 6.06 -12.00 -3.66
CA TYR A 186 5.88 -13.36 -3.14
C TYR A 186 4.89 -14.15 -3.99
N GLY A 187 5.24 -15.38 -4.36
CA GLY A 187 4.40 -16.25 -5.18
C GLY A 187 5.24 -17.25 -5.99
N PRO A 188 4.66 -17.88 -7.04
CA PRO A 188 3.26 -17.80 -7.42
C PRO A 188 2.33 -18.55 -6.46
N ALA A 189 1.11 -18.05 -6.26
CA ALA A 189 -0.03 -18.85 -5.81
C ALA A 189 -0.93 -19.17 -7.00
N VAL A 190 -1.34 -20.42 -7.14
CA VAL A 190 -2.26 -20.87 -8.21
C VAL A 190 -3.66 -21.10 -7.65
N VAL A 191 -4.68 -20.97 -8.50
CA VAL A 191 -6.08 -21.14 -8.10
C VAL A 191 -6.32 -22.56 -7.57
N ASN A 192 -6.89 -22.65 -6.37
CA ASN A 192 -7.10 -23.88 -5.59
C ASN A 192 -5.81 -24.64 -5.24
N GLY A 193 -4.64 -23.99 -5.35
CA GLY A 193 -3.37 -24.45 -4.83
C GLY A 193 -2.89 -23.58 -3.66
N GLU A 194 -1.89 -24.07 -2.92
CA GLU A 194 -1.22 -23.34 -1.86
C GLU A 194 0.17 -22.91 -2.33
N SER A 195 0.56 -21.66 -2.08
CA SER A 195 1.98 -21.31 -2.05
C SER A 195 2.50 -21.53 -0.63
N LYS A 196 3.54 -22.36 -0.50
CA LYS A 196 4.25 -22.55 0.76
C LYS A 196 5.54 -21.75 0.67
N ALA A 197 5.65 -20.64 1.41
CA ALA A 197 6.87 -19.83 1.40
C ALA A 197 8.09 -20.71 1.75
N PRO A 198 9.20 -20.65 0.99
CA PRO A 198 10.46 -21.23 1.42
C PRO A 198 10.99 -20.36 2.57
N PHE A 199 10.81 -20.83 3.81
CA PHE A 199 11.32 -20.11 4.98
C PHE A 199 12.86 -20.00 4.91
N THR A 200 13.39 -18.78 4.94
CA THR A 200 14.78 -18.51 5.28
C THR A 200 14.78 -17.79 6.63
N ILE A 201 15.12 -18.51 7.70
CA ILE A 201 15.21 -17.95 9.05
C ILE A 201 16.48 -17.09 9.12
N HIS A 202 16.34 -15.76 9.12
CA HIS A 202 17.44 -14.86 9.44
C HIS A 202 17.45 -14.54 10.94
N LEU A 203 18.22 -15.31 11.70
CA LEU A 203 18.53 -15.02 13.10
C LEU A 203 19.38 -13.74 13.19
N PRO A 204 19.03 -12.73 14.01
CA PRO A 204 19.94 -11.61 14.26
C PRO A 204 21.15 -12.09 15.08
N LEU A 205 22.35 -11.91 14.50
CA LEU A 205 23.60 -12.25 15.14
C LEU A 205 23.94 -11.21 16.23
N VAL A 206 23.64 -11.52 17.50
CA VAL A 206 24.17 -10.73 18.62
C VAL A 206 25.65 -11.08 18.79
N LYS A 207 26.55 -10.15 18.41
CA LYS A 207 27.97 -10.25 18.80
C LYS A 207 28.08 -9.87 20.28
N LYS A 208 28.60 -10.81 21.09
CA LYS A 208 28.98 -10.58 22.49
C LYS A 208 30.24 -9.74 22.60
#